data_AF-K1SMM6-F1
#
_entry.id   AF-K1SMM6-F1
#
_cell.length_a   1.000
_cell.length_b   1.000
_cell.length_c   1.000
_cell.angle_alpha   90.00
_cell.angle_beta   90.00
_cell.angle_gamma   90.00
#
_symmetry.space_group_name_H-M   'P 1'
#
loop_
_entity.id
_entity.type
_entity.pdbx_description
1 polymer ?
#
loop_
_entity_poly.entity_id
_entity_poly.type
_entity_poly.pdbx_seq_one_letter_code
_entity_poly.pdbx_strand_id
1 'polypeptide(L)' 'MHNILVTGADGQLGREMRTLGAASRHRYFFTDVADLDITDANTVRR' A
#
# COMPACT_ATOMS: atom_id res chain seq x y z
N MET A 1 12.94 -7.99 -8.99
CA MET A 1 11.90 -8.04 -7.94
C MET A 1 11.90 -6.69 -7.25
N HIS A 2 10.72 -6.13 -6.97
CA HIS A 2 10.61 -4.78 -6.40
C HIS A 2 9.75 -4.81 -5.15
N ASN A 3 10.01 -3.88 -4.25
CA ASN A 3 9.15 -3.54 -3.12
C ASN A 3 8.19 -2.46 -3.57
N ILE A 4 6.89 -2.69 -3.41
CA ILE A 4 5.83 -1.77 -3.85
C ILE A 4 4.98 -1.43 -2.63
N LEU A 5 4.90 -0.14 -2.30
CA LEU A 5 3.98 0.38 -1.30
C LEU A 5 2.70 0.84 -1.99
N VAL A 6 1.56 0.42 -1.49
CA VAL A 6 0.23 0.87 -1.91
C VAL A 6 -0.44 1.56 -0.73
N THR A 7 -0.70 2.86 -0.86
CA THR A 7 -1.43 3.68 0.11
C THR A 7 -2.91 3.79 -0.29
N GLY A 8 -3.83 3.91 0.68
CA GLY A 8 -5.27 3.85 0.41
C GLY A 8 -5.71 2.45 -0.01
N ALA A 9 -5.08 1.43 0.60
CA ALA A 9 -5.20 0.03 0.22
C ALA A 9 -6.60 -0.58 0.45
N ASP A 10 -7.50 0.09 1.16
CA ASP A 10 -8.86 -0.37 1.43
C ASP A 10 -9.90 0.29 0.52
N GLY A 11 -9.49 1.24 -0.33
CA GLY A 11 -10.28 1.77 -1.44
C GLY A 11 -10.49 0.76 -2.58
N GLN A 12 -11.30 1.13 -3.59
CA GLN A 12 -11.69 0.20 -4.67
C GLN A 12 -10.49 -0.43 -5.38
N LEU A 13 -9.51 0.39 -5.80
CA LEU A 13 -8.33 -0.08 -6.52
C LEU A 13 -7.35 -0.79 -5.57
N GLY A 14 -7.23 -0.30 -4.34
CA GLY A 14 -6.37 -0.90 -3.33
C GLY A 14 -6.73 -2.36 -3.05
N ARG A 15 -8.04 -2.65 -2.93
CA ARG A 15 -8.53 -4.03 -2.75
C ARG A 15 -8.24 -4.93 -3.95
N GLU A 16 -8.47 -4.46 -5.18
CA GLU A 16 -8.13 -5.23 -6.38
C GLU A 16 -6.62 -5.49 -6.48
N MET A 17 -5.80 -4.51 -6.09
CA MET A 17 -4.35 -4.64 -6.06
C MET A 17 -3.86 -5.67 -5.04
N ARG A 18 -4.58 -5.92 -3.94
CA ARG A 18 -4.27 -7.02 -3.00
C ARG A 18 -4.43 -8.38 -3.69
N THR A 19 -5.52 -8.58 -4.41
CA THR A 19 -5.80 -9.81 -5.16
C THR A 19 -4.75 -10.04 -6.25
N LEU A 20 -4.45 -9.02 -7.06
CA LEU A 20 -3.43 -9.11 -8.12
C LEU A 20 -2.01 -9.24 -7.56
N GLY A 21 -1.72 -8.53 -6.46
CA GLY A 21 -0.43 -8.55 -5.78
C GLY A 21 -0.10 -9.92 -5.18
N ALA A 22 -1.09 -10.68 -4.71
CA ALA A 22 -0.90 -12.04 -4.21
C ALA A 22 -0.35 -13.01 -5.28
N ALA A 23 -0.62 -12.76 -6.56
CA ALA A 23 -0.09 -13.56 -7.68
C ALA A 23 1.21 -12.98 -8.29
N SER A 24 1.68 -11.84 -7.79
CA SER A 24 2.83 -11.13 -8.34
C SER A 24 4.16 -11.62 -7.75
N ARG A 25 5.23 -11.53 -8.55
CA ARG A 25 6.63 -11.75 -8.11
C ARG A 25 7.20 -10.59 -7.29
N HIS A 26 6.45 -9.51 -7.11
CA HIS A 26 6.87 -8.34 -6.33
C HIS A 26 6.36 -8.45 -4.89
N ARG A 27 7.06 -7.79 -3.97
CA ARG A 27 6.65 -7.73 -2.57
C ARG A 27 5.82 -6.48 -2.37
N TYR A 28 4.56 -6.66 -1.99
CA TYR A 28 3.64 -5.55 -1.74
C TYR A 28 3.53 -5.26 -0.24
N PHE A 29 3.46 -3.97 0.07
CA PHE A 29 3.12 -3.44 1.38
C PHE A 29 1.87 -2.60 1.21
N PHE A 30 0.83 -2.91 1.97
CA PHE A 30 -0.47 -2.25 1.85
C PHE A 30 -0.73 -1.47 3.13
N THR A 31 -1.02 -0.19 2.98
CA THR A 31 -1.35 0.71 4.10
C THR A 31 -2.60 1.51 3.75
N ASP A 32 -3.42 1.79 4.75
CA ASP A 32 -4.48 2.79 4.65
C ASP A 32 -4.25 3.92 5.66
N VAL A 33 -5.19 4.86 5.77
CA VAL A 33 -5.09 6.05 6.65
C VAL A 33 -4.84 5.69 8.12
N ALA A 34 -5.30 4.52 8.57
CA ALA A 34 -5.06 4.04 9.93
C ALA A 34 -3.61 3.58 10.17
N ASP A 35 -2.87 3.22 9.12
CA ASP A 35 -1.50 2.72 9.20
C ASP A 35 -0.48 3.80 8.81
N LEU A 36 -0.78 4.57 7.76
CA LEU A 36 0.08 5.59 7.17
C LEU A 36 -0.79 6.73 6.62
N ASP A 37 -0.92 7.79 7.41
CA ASP A 37 -1.54 9.04 6.94
C ASP A 37 -0.58 9.77 6.00
N ILE A 38 -0.90 9.76 4.70
CA ILE A 38 -0.09 10.42 3.66
C ILE A 38 -0.12 11.94 3.75
N THR A 39 -1.03 12.51 4.55
CA THR A 39 -1.08 13.97 4.79
C THR A 39 -0.13 14.41 5.91
N ASP A 40 0.35 13.48 6.74
CA ASP A 40 1.40 13.73 7.73
C ASP A 40 2.80 13.41 7.18
N ALA A 41 3.53 14.46 6.84
CA ALA A 41 4.90 14.34 6.32
C ALA A 41 5.89 13.68 7.30
N ASN A 42 5.64 13.71 8.61
CA ASN A 42 6.50 13.04 9.57
C ASN A 42 6.29 11.53 9.56
N THR A 43 5.04 11.09 9.47
CA THR A 43 4.69 9.67 9.36
C THR A 43 5.23 9.07 8.07
N VAL A 44 5.21 9.80 6.95
CA VAL A 44 5.75 9.35 5.65
C VAL A 44 7.28 9.21 5.62
N ARG A 45 8.01 10.02 6.39
CA ARG A 45 9.49 10.02 6.38
C ARG A 45 10.13 9.00 7.33
N ARG A 46 9.34 8.35 8.17
CA ARG A 46 9.79 7.39 9.18
C ARG A 46 10.24 6.07 8.56
#